data_AF-A0AAT9N2W6-F1
#
_entry.id   AF-A0AAT9N2W6-F1
#
_cell.length_a   1.000
_cell.length_b   1.000
_cell.length_c   1.000
_cell.angle_alpha   90.00
_cell.angle_beta   90.00
_cell.angle_gamma   90.00
#
_symmetry.space_group_name_H-M   'P 1'
#
loop_
_entity.id
_entity.type
_entity.pdbx_description
1 polymer ?
#
loop_
_entity_poly.entity_id
_entity_poly.type
_entity_poly.pdbx_seq_one_letter_code
_entity_poly.pdbx_strand_id
1 'polypeptide(L)'
;MKTRTQQIEELQKEWTQPRWEGITRPYSAEEVVKLRGSVNPECTLAQLGAAKMWRLLHGEAKKGYINSLGALTGGQALQQAKAGIEAIYLSGWQVAADANLASSMYPDQSLYPANSVPAVVDRINNTFRRADQIQWASGIEPNDPRYVDYFLPIVADAEAGFGGVLNAFELMKSMIEAGAAAVHFEDQLASVKKCGHMGGKVLVPTQEAIQKLIAARLAADVMGVPTLVIARTDADAADLITSDCDPYDSGFITGERTSEGFYRTHAGIEQAISRGLAYAPYADLVWCETSTPDLELARRFADAIHAKYPGKLLAYNCSPSFNWQKNLDDKTIASFQQQLSDMGYKYQFITLAGIHSMWFNMFDLAHAYAQGEGMKHYVEKVQQPEFAAAKDGYTFVSHQQEVGTGYFDKVTTIIQGGASSVTALTGSTEESQF
;
A
#
# COMPACT_ATOMS: atom_id res chain seq x y z
N MET A 1 0.86 -2.54 -35.56
CA MET A 1 0.26 -3.43 -34.54
C MET A 1 1.15 -4.65 -34.44
N LYS A 2 1.60 -5.04 -33.24
CA LYS A 2 2.48 -6.21 -33.07
C LYS A 2 1.70 -7.50 -33.31
N THR A 3 2.28 -8.46 -34.01
CA THR A 3 1.66 -9.78 -34.18
C THR A 3 1.64 -10.53 -32.85
N ARG A 4 0.79 -11.56 -32.73
CA ARG A 4 0.76 -12.42 -31.53
C ARG A 4 2.13 -13.03 -31.23
N THR A 5 2.84 -13.51 -32.26
CA THR A 5 4.20 -14.07 -32.14
C THR A 5 5.19 -13.04 -31.60
N GLN A 6 5.19 -11.81 -32.14
CA GLN A 6 6.07 -10.74 -31.67
C GLN A 6 5.84 -10.40 -30.19
N GLN A 7 4.59 -10.38 -29.73
CA GLN A 7 4.28 -10.15 -28.31
C GLN A 7 4.81 -11.26 -27.40
N ILE A 8 4.77 -12.52 -27.84
CA ILE A 8 5.30 -13.66 -27.09
C ILE A 8 6.82 -13.56 -26.97
N GLU A 9 7.51 -13.32 -28.09
CA GLU A 9 8.98 -13.19 -28.15
C GLU A 9 9.46 -12.02 -27.28
N GLU A 10 8.77 -10.88 -27.31
CA GLU A 10 9.07 -9.73 -26.47
C GLU A 10 8.91 -10.03 -24.99
N LEU A 11 7.83 -10.70 -24.59
CA LEU A 11 7.58 -11.05 -23.20
C LEU A 11 8.61 -12.07 -22.68
N GLN A 12 8.99 -13.05 -23.52
CA GLN A 12 10.08 -13.98 -23.20
C GLN A 12 11.40 -13.25 -22.97
N LYS A 13 11.73 -12.30 -23.85
CA LYS A 13 12.92 -11.45 -23.68
C LYS A 13 12.83 -10.57 -22.44
N GLU A 14 11.65 -10.00 -22.15
CA GLU A 14 11.42 -9.17 -20.98
C GLU A 14 11.68 -9.96 -19.70
N TRP A 15 11.20 -11.21 -19.60
CA TRP A 15 11.41 -12.06 -18.43
C TRP A 15 12.88 -12.45 -18.15
N THR A 16 13.81 -12.14 -19.06
CA THR A 16 15.26 -12.27 -18.82
C THR A 16 15.90 -11.03 -18.17
N GLN A 17 15.16 -9.93 -18.04
CA GLN A 17 15.68 -8.69 -17.46
C GLN A 17 15.85 -8.80 -15.93
N PRO A 18 16.76 -8.02 -15.31
CA PRO A 18 17.04 -8.07 -13.86
C PRO A 18 15.81 -7.90 -12.95
N ARG A 19 14.77 -7.18 -13.42
CA ARG A 19 13.48 -7.05 -12.70
C ARG A 19 12.87 -8.40 -12.32
N TRP A 20 13.12 -9.45 -13.10
CA TRP A 20 12.48 -10.75 -12.96
C TRP A 20 13.40 -11.84 -12.39
N GLU A 21 14.60 -11.47 -11.95
CA GLU A 21 15.53 -12.40 -11.33
C GLU A 21 14.92 -13.05 -10.08
N GLY A 22 14.98 -14.38 -10.00
CA GLY A 22 14.41 -15.16 -8.89
C GLY A 22 12.88 -15.24 -8.86
N ILE A 23 12.17 -14.75 -9.89
CA ILE A 23 10.70 -14.84 -9.99
C ILE A 23 10.30 -16.05 -10.84
N THR A 24 9.52 -16.95 -10.24
CA THR A 24 9.00 -18.15 -10.87
C THR A 24 7.60 -17.92 -11.43
N ARG A 25 7.38 -18.40 -12.66
CA ARG A 25 6.06 -18.44 -13.32
C ARG A 25 5.76 -19.88 -13.74
N PRO A 26 4.69 -20.51 -13.23
CA PRO A 26 4.29 -21.85 -13.65
C PRO A 26 3.40 -21.81 -14.92
N TYR A 27 3.58 -20.78 -15.74
CA TYR A 27 2.89 -20.56 -17.00
C TYR A 27 3.83 -19.88 -17.99
N SER A 28 3.50 -19.97 -19.26
CA SER A 28 4.30 -19.50 -20.40
C SER A 28 3.91 -18.09 -20.86
N ALA A 29 4.81 -17.43 -21.58
CA ALA A 29 4.50 -16.17 -22.26
C ALA A 29 3.37 -16.32 -23.29
N GLU A 30 3.23 -17.50 -23.91
CA GLU A 30 2.13 -17.79 -24.83
C GLU A 30 0.77 -17.77 -24.13
N GLU A 31 0.67 -18.35 -22.93
CA GLU A 31 -0.55 -18.34 -22.12
C GLU A 31 -0.92 -16.92 -21.69
N VAL A 32 0.06 -16.09 -21.35
CA VAL A 32 -0.17 -14.67 -21.06
C VAL A 32 -0.77 -13.95 -22.27
N VAL A 33 -0.13 -14.05 -23.44
CA VAL A 33 -0.59 -13.38 -24.66
C VAL A 33 -1.94 -13.93 -25.14
N LYS A 34 -2.24 -15.21 -24.87
CA LYS A 34 -3.55 -15.82 -25.14
C LYS A 34 -4.69 -15.12 -24.39
N LEU A 35 -4.43 -14.60 -23.18
CA LEU A 35 -5.41 -13.94 -22.33
C LEU A 35 -5.47 -12.41 -22.48
N ARG A 36 -4.49 -11.81 -23.16
CA ARG A 36 -4.33 -10.34 -23.27
C ARG A 36 -5.34 -9.65 -24.20
N GLY A 37 -5.97 -10.39 -25.11
CA GLY A 37 -6.81 -9.80 -26.15
C GLY A 37 -6.01 -9.11 -27.27
N SER A 38 -6.70 -8.54 -28.25
CA SER A 38 -6.05 -7.86 -29.40
C SER A 38 -5.63 -6.43 -29.10
N VAL A 39 -6.18 -5.82 -28.05
CA VAL A 39 -5.89 -4.46 -27.58
C VAL A 39 -5.67 -4.53 -26.07
N ASN A 40 -4.52 -4.05 -25.60
CA ASN A 40 -4.19 -3.96 -24.18
C ASN A 40 -4.08 -2.48 -23.79
N PRO A 41 -5.07 -1.91 -23.06
CA PRO A 41 -5.01 -0.52 -22.61
C PRO A 41 -3.80 -0.23 -21.73
N GLU A 42 -3.12 0.88 -21.98
CA GLU A 42 -1.95 1.27 -21.20
C GLU A 42 -2.34 1.71 -19.79
N CYS A 43 -1.67 1.14 -18.78
CA CYS A 43 -1.85 1.50 -17.36
C CYS A 43 -0.68 2.39 -16.90
N THR A 44 -0.62 3.61 -17.42
CA THR A 44 0.54 4.53 -17.26
C THR A 44 0.97 4.71 -15.80
N LEU A 45 0.01 4.98 -14.89
CA LEU A 45 0.33 5.24 -13.48
C LEU A 45 0.89 4.00 -12.78
N ALA A 46 0.35 2.81 -13.07
CA ALA A 46 0.87 1.57 -12.50
C ALA A 46 2.27 1.24 -13.04
N GLN A 47 2.54 1.48 -14.33
CA GLN A 47 3.87 1.30 -14.92
C GLN A 47 4.92 2.21 -14.26
N LEU A 48 4.62 3.51 -14.18
CA LEU A 48 5.52 4.50 -13.56
C LEU A 48 5.70 4.24 -12.06
N GLY A 49 4.62 3.95 -11.35
CA GLY A 49 4.63 3.63 -9.93
C GLY A 49 5.46 2.37 -9.64
N ALA A 50 5.23 1.27 -10.36
CA ALA A 50 5.98 0.04 -10.19
C ALA A 50 7.48 0.22 -10.49
N ALA A 51 7.82 0.95 -11.56
CA ALA A 51 9.20 1.26 -11.89
C ALA A 51 9.88 2.13 -10.82
N LYS A 52 9.19 3.15 -10.31
CA LYS A 52 9.69 4.01 -9.21
C LYS A 52 9.87 3.21 -7.92
N MET A 53 8.89 2.39 -7.55
CA MET A 53 8.97 1.51 -6.37
C MET A 53 10.19 0.59 -6.45
N TRP A 54 10.42 -0.04 -7.61
CA TRP A 54 11.57 -0.90 -7.82
C TRP A 54 12.89 -0.16 -7.63
N ARG A 55 13.05 1.05 -8.21
CA ARG A 55 14.25 1.87 -8.03
C ARG A 55 14.49 2.28 -6.57
N LEU A 56 13.45 2.70 -5.86
CA LEU A 56 13.53 3.07 -4.45
C LEU A 56 14.00 1.89 -3.58
N LEU A 57 13.46 0.69 -3.83
CA LEU A 57 13.86 -0.54 -3.12
C LEU A 57 15.32 -0.94 -3.36
N HIS A 58 15.93 -0.48 -4.47
CA HIS A 58 17.29 -0.84 -4.89
C HIS A 58 18.28 0.33 -4.74
N GLY A 59 18.03 1.24 -3.80
CA GLY A 59 19.02 2.21 -3.34
C GLY A 59 18.73 3.67 -3.66
N GLU A 60 17.65 3.98 -4.38
CA GLU A 60 17.24 5.38 -4.58
C GLU A 60 16.47 5.97 -3.40
N ALA A 61 15.99 5.16 -2.45
CA ALA A 61 15.32 5.67 -1.25
C ALA A 61 16.29 6.48 -0.37
N LYS A 62 15.87 7.67 0.07
CA LYS A 62 16.68 8.65 0.81
C LYS A 62 17.37 8.08 2.06
N LYS A 63 16.75 7.08 2.69
CA LYS A 63 17.19 6.49 3.97
C LYS A 63 17.80 5.09 3.81
N GLY A 64 17.92 4.59 2.57
CA GLY A 64 18.28 3.19 2.30
C GLY A 64 17.16 2.17 2.55
N TYR A 65 15.96 2.66 2.89
CA TYR A 65 14.69 1.93 2.96
C TYR A 65 13.52 2.89 2.70
N ILE A 66 12.39 2.32 2.32
CA ILE A 66 11.12 3.04 2.14
C ILE A 66 10.30 2.87 3.41
N ASN A 67 9.86 3.98 4.00
CA ASN A 67 8.80 3.97 5.01
C ASN A 67 7.58 4.74 4.54
N SER A 68 6.39 4.25 4.90
CA SER A 68 5.11 4.83 4.51
C SER A 68 4.10 4.80 5.65
N LEU A 69 3.02 5.55 5.48
CA LEU A 69 1.92 5.66 6.44
C LEU A 69 0.61 5.33 5.73
N GLY A 70 -0.26 4.54 6.36
CA GLY A 70 -1.58 4.23 5.82
C GLY A 70 -2.38 5.49 5.52
N ALA A 71 -2.78 5.69 4.27
CA ALA A 71 -3.66 6.77 3.83
C ALA A 71 -5.01 6.20 3.37
N LEU A 72 -6.11 6.78 3.85
CA LEU A 72 -7.47 6.42 3.45
C LEU A 72 -8.18 7.50 2.63
N THR A 73 -7.55 8.67 2.45
CA THR A 73 -8.02 9.74 1.57
C THR A 73 -6.91 10.25 0.68
N GLY A 74 -7.28 10.83 -0.47
CA GLY A 74 -6.33 11.49 -1.35
C GLY A 74 -5.61 12.67 -0.69
N GLY A 75 -6.31 13.44 0.15
CA GLY A 75 -5.72 14.56 0.89
C GLY A 75 -4.63 14.11 1.87
N GLN A 76 -4.83 12.99 2.59
CA GLN A 76 -3.78 12.42 3.44
C GLN A 76 -2.55 12.02 2.62
N ALA A 77 -2.74 11.34 1.49
CA ALA A 77 -1.64 10.95 0.62
C ALA A 77 -0.89 12.16 0.04
N LEU A 78 -1.61 13.22 -0.37
CA LEU A 78 -1.04 14.48 -0.82
C LEU A 78 -0.14 15.10 0.25
N GLN A 79 -0.62 15.19 1.49
CA GLN A 79 0.17 15.77 2.59
C GLN A 79 1.38 14.88 2.93
N GLN A 80 1.28 13.56 2.83
CA GLN A 80 2.44 12.67 2.95
C GLN A 80 3.50 12.95 1.88
N ALA A 81 3.09 13.16 0.61
CA ALA A 81 4.01 13.52 -0.46
C ALA A 81 4.70 14.86 -0.21
N LYS A 82 3.95 15.88 0.22
CA LYS A 82 4.52 17.20 0.58
C LYS A 82 5.48 17.13 1.77
N ALA A 83 5.22 16.26 2.73
CA ALA A 83 6.10 16.00 3.86
C ALA A 83 7.36 15.17 3.50
N GLY A 84 7.48 14.70 2.25
CA GLY A 84 8.66 14.00 1.74
C GLY A 84 8.65 12.48 1.90
N ILE A 85 7.49 11.86 2.21
CA ILE A 85 7.30 10.41 2.13
C ILE A 85 7.49 9.95 0.67
N GLU A 86 8.08 8.77 0.49
CA GLU A 86 8.53 8.27 -0.82
C GLU A 86 7.59 7.22 -1.43
N ALA A 87 6.63 6.70 -0.66
CA ALA A 87 5.62 5.74 -1.08
C ALA A 87 4.37 5.83 -0.18
N ILE A 88 3.20 5.47 -0.71
CA ILE A 88 1.95 5.42 0.06
C ILE A 88 1.61 3.97 0.40
N TYR A 89 1.23 3.73 1.65
CA TYR A 89 0.53 2.49 2.01
C TYR A 89 -0.98 2.74 2.00
N LEU A 90 -1.73 1.83 1.36
CA LEU A 90 -3.19 1.85 1.36
C LEU A 90 -3.72 0.62 2.09
N SER A 91 -4.22 0.83 3.30
CA SER A 91 -4.63 -0.22 4.23
C SER A 91 -6.07 -0.70 3.97
N GLY A 92 -6.27 -2.01 3.83
CA GLY A 92 -7.59 -2.63 3.75
C GLY A 92 -8.40 -2.43 5.03
N TRP A 93 -7.74 -2.47 6.19
CA TRP A 93 -8.34 -2.14 7.48
C TRP A 93 -8.93 -0.72 7.50
N GLN A 94 -8.19 0.29 7.04
CA GLN A 94 -8.70 1.67 7.01
C GLN A 94 -9.85 1.83 6.02
N VAL A 95 -9.81 1.11 4.89
CA VAL A 95 -10.91 1.07 3.93
C VAL A 95 -12.15 0.43 4.57
N ALA A 96 -12.01 -0.69 5.28
CA ALA A 96 -13.09 -1.31 6.04
C ALA A 96 -13.70 -0.33 7.05
N ALA A 97 -12.87 0.42 7.77
CA ALA A 97 -13.31 1.34 8.80
C ALA A 97 -14.05 2.56 8.25
N ASP A 98 -13.54 3.23 7.22
CA ASP A 98 -14.00 4.60 6.91
C ASP A 98 -13.87 5.03 5.43
N ALA A 99 -13.59 4.11 4.49
CA ALA A 99 -13.41 4.49 3.08
C ALA A 99 -13.91 3.46 2.05
N ASN A 100 -14.79 2.54 2.45
CA ASN A 100 -15.30 1.50 1.55
C ASN A 100 -16.60 1.88 0.83
N LEU A 101 -16.89 1.14 -0.24
CA LEU A 101 -18.04 1.40 -1.12
C LEU A 101 -19.38 0.93 -0.57
N ALA A 102 -19.41 0.17 0.52
CA ALA A 102 -20.65 -0.10 1.26
C ALA A 102 -21.04 1.07 2.18
N SER A 103 -20.23 2.13 2.24
CA SER A 103 -20.49 3.33 3.05
C SER A 103 -20.82 3.00 4.51
N SER A 104 -20.15 1.99 5.04
CA SER A 104 -20.40 1.42 6.36
C SER A 104 -19.08 1.23 7.10
N MET A 105 -19.08 1.46 8.41
CA MET A 105 -17.92 1.16 9.24
C MET A 105 -17.87 -0.34 9.54
N TYR A 106 -16.81 -1.01 9.09
CA TYR A 106 -16.60 -2.44 9.30
C TYR A 106 -15.33 -2.72 10.11
N PRO A 107 -15.32 -3.84 10.87
CA PRO A 107 -14.05 -4.43 11.30
C PRO A 107 -13.31 -5.02 10.10
N ASP A 108 -12.02 -5.26 10.28
CA ASP A 108 -11.14 -5.80 9.27
C ASP A 108 -11.29 -7.32 9.09
N GLN A 109 -12.34 -7.71 8.36
CA GLN A 109 -12.73 -9.10 8.08
C GLN A 109 -13.22 -9.29 6.64
N SER A 110 -12.68 -8.51 5.69
CA SER A 110 -13.05 -8.56 4.26
C SER A 110 -14.57 -8.46 3.98
N LEU A 111 -15.32 -7.71 4.79
CA LEU A 111 -16.76 -7.53 4.66
C LEU A 111 -17.17 -6.58 3.54
N TYR A 112 -16.28 -5.67 3.16
CA TYR A 112 -16.56 -4.62 2.21
C TYR A 112 -16.50 -5.11 0.74
N PRO A 113 -17.15 -4.43 -0.21
CA PRO A 113 -17.08 -4.78 -1.64
C PRO A 113 -15.64 -4.78 -2.17
N ALA A 114 -15.21 -5.84 -2.84
CA ALA A 114 -13.81 -6.05 -3.26
C ALA A 114 -13.20 -4.90 -4.10
N ASN A 115 -14.03 -4.10 -4.77
CA ASN A 115 -13.60 -2.92 -5.54
C ASN A 115 -13.35 -1.66 -4.68
N SER A 116 -13.46 -1.74 -3.35
CA SER A 116 -13.29 -0.59 -2.46
C SER A 116 -11.85 -0.08 -2.41
N VAL A 117 -10.86 -0.97 -2.24
CA VAL A 117 -9.45 -0.56 -2.23
C VAL A 117 -9.03 0.01 -3.59
N PRO A 118 -9.32 -0.61 -4.75
CA PRO A 118 -9.10 0.01 -6.06
C PRO A 118 -9.70 1.42 -6.19
N ALA A 119 -10.90 1.65 -5.68
CA ALA A 119 -11.52 2.98 -5.70
C ALA A 119 -10.73 4.02 -4.88
N VAL A 120 -10.08 3.62 -3.79
CA VAL A 120 -9.22 4.53 -3.01
C VAL A 120 -7.85 4.73 -3.68
N VAL A 121 -7.28 3.71 -4.34
CA VAL A 121 -6.08 3.86 -5.18
C VAL A 121 -6.32 4.94 -6.24
N ASP A 122 -7.44 4.85 -6.98
CA ASP A 122 -7.80 5.83 -8.01
C ASP A 122 -7.99 7.24 -7.42
N ARG A 123 -8.65 7.37 -6.26
CA ARG A 123 -8.80 8.66 -5.56
C ARG A 123 -7.47 9.29 -5.17
N ILE A 124 -6.51 8.49 -4.68
CA ILE A 124 -5.17 8.97 -4.32
C ILE A 124 -4.45 9.46 -5.59
N ASN A 125 -4.43 8.65 -6.65
CA ASN A 125 -3.80 9.01 -7.92
C ASN A 125 -4.42 10.26 -8.57
N ASN A 126 -5.73 10.43 -8.50
CA ASN A 126 -6.42 11.63 -8.99
C ASN A 126 -6.05 12.88 -8.16
N THR A 127 -5.82 12.72 -6.86
CA THR A 127 -5.37 13.83 -6.01
C THR A 127 -3.93 14.21 -6.35
N PHE A 128 -3.03 13.24 -6.50
CA PHE A 128 -1.67 13.48 -7.00
C PHE A 128 -1.67 14.16 -8.36
N ARG A 129 -2.52 13.71 -9.28
CA ARG A 129 -2.67 14.34 -10.59
C ARG A 129 -3.11 15.79 -10.50
N ARG A 130 -4.05 16.13 -9.62
CA ARG A 130 -4.46 17.53 -9.40
C ARG A 130 -3.31 18.37 -8.86
N ALA A 131 -2.58 17.86 -7.86
CA ALA A 131 -1.44 18.56 -7.27
C ALA A 131 -0.31 18.79 -8.29
N ASP A 132 0.01 17.78 -9.09
CA ASP A 132 0.97 17.88 -10.20
C ASP A 132 0.52 18.88 -11.26
N GLN A 133 -0.76 18.88 -11.64
CA GLN A 133 -1.33 19.87 -12.57
C GLN A 133 -1.21 21.32 -12.05
N ILE A 134 -1.41 21.55 -10.75
CA ILE A 134 -1.25 22.87 -10.12
C ILE A 134 0.23 23.31 -10.21
N GLN A 135 1.14 22.41 -9.87
CA GLN A 135 2.59 22.63 -9.91
C GLN A 135 3.07 22.92 -11.34
N TRP A 136 2.71 22.07 -12.29
CA TRP A 136 3.08 22.19 -13.70
C TRP A 136 2.54 23.47 -14.34
N ALA A 137 1.28 23.81 -14.07
CA ALA A 137 0.67 25.05 -14.56
C ALA A 137 1.32 26.31 -13.96
N SER A 138 2.12 26.17 -12.90
CA SER A 138 2.85 27.25 -12.25
C SER A 138 4.33 27.30 -12.64
N GLY A 139 4.76 26.45 -13.59
CA GLY A 139 6.13 26.43 -14.10
C GLY A 139 7.15 25.90 -13.09
N ILE A 140 6.70 25.12 -12.08
CA ILE A 140 7.57 24.52 -11.08
C ILE A 140 8.05 23.17 -11.62
N GLU A 141 9.35 23.06 -11.86
CA GLU A 141 10.02 21.90 -12.47
C GLU A 141 10.94 21.20 -11.45
N PRO A 142 11.45 19.97 -11.71
CA PRO A 142 12.27 19.21 -10.75
C PRO A 142 13.49 19.90 -10.14
N ASN A 143 14.01 20.96 -10.78
CA ASN A 143 15.14 21.74 -10.27
C ASN A 143 14.72 22.94 -9.39
N ASP A 144 13.42 23.19 -9.26
CA ASP A 144 12.87 24.23 -8.39
C ASP A 144 12.81 23.73 -6.94
N PRO A 145 13.26 24.50 -5.94
CA PRO A 145 13.23 24.08 -4.53
C PRO A 145 11.80 23.83 -3.99
N ARG A 146 10.76 24.31 -4.67
CA ARG A 146 9.35 24.09 -4.32
C ARG A 146 8.78 22.82 -4.93
N TYR A 147 9.53 22.12 -5.78
CA TYR A 147 9.07 20.94 -6.49
C TYR A 147 8.80 19.77 -5.56
N VAL A 148 7.66 19.12 -5.79
CA VAL A 148 7.28 17.85 -5.18
C VAL A 148 7.00 16.85 -6.28
N ASP A 149 7.60 15.66 -6.18
CA ASP A 149 7.25 14.51 -7.01
C ASP A 149 5.98 13.86 -6.43
N TYR A 150 4.82 14.28 -6.92
CA TYR A 150 3.52 13.88 -6.36
C TYR A 150 3.14 12.42 -6.65
N PHE A 151 3.58 11.83 -7.77
CA PHE A 151 3.20 10.47 -8.13
C PHE A 151 4.03 9.46 -7.33
N LEU A 152 3.72 9.33 -6.05
CA LEU A 152 4.30 8.33 -5.17
C LEU A 152 3.76 6.93 -5.54
N PRO A 153 4.61 5.88 -5.52
CA PRO A 153 4.14 4.51 -5.67
C PRO A 153 3.17 4.15 -4.53
N ILE A 154 2.03 3.57 -4.89
CA ILE A 154 1.02 3.10 -3.94
C ILE A 154 1.18 1.60 -3.75
N VAL A 155 1.39 1.17 -2.51
CA VAL A 155 1.35 -0.23 -2.09
C VAL A 155 -0.01 -0.51 -1.47
N ALA A 156 -0.82 -1.34 -2.13
CA ALA A 156 -2.22 -1.55 -1.77
C ALA A 156 -2.50 -2.95 -1.20
N ASP A 157 -3.45 -2.99 -0.27
CA ASP A 157 -3.95 -4.19 0.39
C ASP A 157 -4.98 -4.94 -0.47
N ALA A 158 -4.65 -6.16 -0.91
CA ALA A 158 -5.59 -7.04 -1.60
C ALA A 158 -6.18 -8.12 -0.69
N GLU A 159 -5.96 -8.03 0.62
CA GLU A 159 -6.48 -8.96 1.62
C GLU A 159 -6.07 -10.41 1.27
N ALA A 160 -6.98 -11.36 1.50
CA ALA A 160 -6.90 -12.72 0.99
C ALA A 160 -7.45 -12.88 -0.45
N GLY A 161 -7.60 -11.79 -1.22
CA GLY A 161 -8.09 -11.82 -2.60
C GLY A 161 -9.60 -12.01 -2.76
N PHE A 162 -10.40 -11.86 -1.68
CA PHE A 162 -11.88 -11.92 -1.69
C PHE A 162 -12.48 -13.22 -2.25
N GLY A 163 -11.75 -14.34 -2.19
CA GLY A 163 -12.23 -15.64 -2.62
C GLY A 163 -11.13 -16.53 -3.17
N GLY A 164 -11.38 -17.09 -4.36
CA GLY A 164 -10.46 -17.99 -5.05
C GLY A 164 -9.50 -17.27 -5.99
N VAL A 165 -8.82 -18.04 -6.84
CA VAL A 165 -7.81 -17.52 -7.79
C VAL A 165 -8.35 -16.48 -8.77
N LEU A 166 -9.61 -16.63 -9.21
CA LEU A 166 -10.22 -15.67 -10.14
C LEU A 166 -10.56 -14.34 -9.47
N ASN A 167 -10.94 -14.36 -8.19
CA ASN A 167 -11.16 -13.14 -7.41
C ASN A 167 -9.83 -12.39 -7.22
N ALA A 168 -8.74 -13.11 -6.88
CA ALA A 168 -7.41 -12.52 -6.77
C ALA A 168 -6.91 -11.94 -8.11
N PHE A 169 -7.14 -12.64 -9.23
CA PHE A 169 -6.80 -12.17 -10.58
C PHE A 169 -7.52 -10.87 -10.94
N GLU A 170 -8.86 -10.82 -10.75
CA GLU A 170 -9.63 -9.60 -11.06
C GLU A 170 -9.29 -8.45 -10.12
N LEU A 171 -9.10 -8.71 -8.83
CA LEU A 171 -8.69 -7.67 -7.89
C LEU A 171 -7.33 -7.08 -8.27
N MET A 172 -6.34 -7.91 -8.60
CA MET A 172 -5.04 -7.43 -9.07
C MET A 172 -5.17 -6.57 -10.32
N LYS A 173 -6.02 -6.96 -11.28
CA LYS A 173 -6.28 -6.12 -12.46
C LYS A 173 -6.86 -4.76 -12.06
N SER A 174 -7.89 -4.73 -11.23
CA SER A 174 -8.50 -3.48 -10.77
C SER A 174 -7.50 -2.59 -10.01
N MET A 175 -6.59 -3.16 -9.22
CA MET A 175 -5.51 -2.40 -8.58
C MET A 175 -4.58 -1.76 -9.61
N ILE A 176 -4.20 -2.48 -10.65
CA ILE A 176 -3.32 -1.99 -11.73
C ILE A 176 -4.03 -0.91 -12.55
N GLU A 177 -5.30 -1.12 -12.93
CA GLU A 177 -6.10 -0.13 -13.65
C GLU A 177 -6.21 1.19 -12.86
N ALA A 178 -6.36 1.10 -11.53
CA ALA A 178 -6.40 2.25 -10.63
C ALA A 178 -5.01 2.90 -10.42
N GLY A 179 -3.91 2.26 -10.84
CA GLY A 179 -2.56 2.80 -10.76
C GLY A 179 -1.76 2.39 -9.52
N ALA A 180 -2.03 1.23 -8.91
CA ALA A 180 -1.21 0.69 -7.83
C ALA A 180 0.18 0.26 -8.35
N ALA A 181 1.23 0.52 -7.56
CA ALA A 181 2.61 0.15 -7.88
C ALA A 181 2.97 -1.25 -7.36
N ALA A 182 2.44 -1.60 -6.19
CA ALA A 182 2.63 -2.89 -5.54
C ALA A 182 1.33 -3.33 -4.86
N VAL A 183 1.12 -4.64 -4.75
CA VAL A 183 -0.07 -5.22 -4.13
C VAL A 183 0.35 -6.37 -3.23
N HIS A 184 -0.19 -6.43 -2.02
CA HIS A 184 0.06 -7.54 -1.10
C HIS A 184 -1.14 -8.48 -0.96
N PHE A 185 -0.86 -9.78 -0.91
CA PHE A 185 -1.84 -10.85 -0.65
C PHE A 185 -1.41 -11.65 0.57
N GLU A 186 -2.37 -12.08 1.39
CA GLU A 186 -2.11 -12.90 2.57
C GLU A 186 -2.68 -14.32 2.47
N ASP A 187 -2.14 -15.22 3.29
CA ASP A 187 -2.47 -16.65 3.31
C ASP A 187 -3.62 -17.03 4.25
N GLN A 188 -4.49 -16.07 4.58
CA GLN A 188 -5.71 -16.33 5.32
C GLN A 188 -6.86 -16.83 4.41
N LEU A 189 -7.84 -17.50 5.02
CA LEU A 189 -9.12 -17.83 4.38
C LEU A 189 -10.02 -16.59 4.29
N ALA A 190 -10.32 -16.15 3.07
CA ALA A 190 -11.05 -14.90 2.81
C ALA A 190 -12.41 -14.77 3.54
N SER A 191 -13.17 -15.87 3.68
CA SER A 191 -14.49 -15.84 4.32
C SER A 191 -14.47 -15.68 5.84
N VAL A 192 -13.31 -15.88 6.47
CA VAL A 192 -13.09 -15.70 7.91
C VAL A 192 -11.84 -14.88 8.17
N LYS A 193 -11.47 -14.01 7.21
CA LYS A 193 -10.30 -13.13 7.29
C LYS A 193 -10.35 -12.31 8.57
N LYS A 194 -9.20 -12.06 9.18
CA LYS A 194 -9.06 -11.15 10.31
C LYS A 194 -7.86 -10.23 10.13
N CYS A 195 -7.89 -9.07 10.78
CA CYS A 195 -6.69 -8.29 11.03
C CYS A 195 -5.59 -9.18 11.64
N GLY A 196 -4.35 -8.97 11.21
CA GLY A 196 -3.19 -9.75 11.66
C GLY A 196 -2.98 -9.81 13.18
N HIS A 197 -3.52 -8.84 13.90
CA HIS A 197 -3.41 -8.69 15.36
C HIS A 197 -4.66 -9.18 16.11
N MET A 198 -5.63 -9.79 15.42
CA MET A 198 -6.81 -10.42 16.02
C MET A 198 -6.64 -11.94 16.12
N GLY A 199 -7.26 -12.55 17.13
CA GLY A 199 -7.32 -14.01 17.25
C GLY A 199 -8.28 -14.65 16.24
N GLY A 200 -8.17 -15.98 16.07
CA GLY A 200 -9.07 -16.77 15.22
C GLY A 200 -8.77 -16.66 13.72
N LYS A 201 -7.53 -16.30 13.35
CA LYS A 201 -7.04 -16.36 11.97
C LYS A 201 -6.98 -17.81 11.50
N VAL A 202 -7.41 -18.06 10.27
CA VAL A 202 -7.38 -19.38 9.64
C VAL A 202 -6.55 -19.31 8.37
N LEU A 203 -5.44 -20.04 8.35
CA LEU A 203 -4.58 -20.16 7.18
C LEU A 203 -5.23 -21.03 6.10
N VAL A 204 -4.93 -20.76 4.84
CA VAL A 204 -5.11 -21.74 3.74
C VAL A 204 -3.85 -22.59 3.57
N PRO A 205 -3.91 -23.76 2.91
CA PRO A 205 -2.75 -24.55 2.53
C PRO A 205 -1.69 -23.72 1.79
N THR A 206 -0.41 -24.06 1.96
CA THR A 206 0.71 -23.36 1.31
C THR A 206 0.51 -23.26 -0.21
N GLN A 207 0.10 -24.35 -0.84
CA GLN A 207 -0.20 -24.39 -2.26
C GLN A 207 -1.31 -23.42 -2.67
N GLU A 208 -2.36 -23.24 -1.86
CA GLU A 208 -3.46 -22.31 -2.16
C GLU A 208 -3.02 -20.85 -2.09
N ALA A 209 -2.20 -20.49 -1.10
CA ALA A 209 -1.60 -19.16 -1.03
C ALA A 209 -0.69 -18.89 -2.24
N ILE A 210 0.14 -19.86 -2.64
CA ILE A 210 0.95 -19.79 -3.86
C ILE A 210 0.08 -19.59 -5.10
N GLN A 211 -1.06 -20.28 -5.23
CA GLN A 211 -1.99 -20.07 -6.35
C GLN A 211 -2.53 -18.63 -6.41
N LYS A 212 -2.76 -17.96 -5.27
CA LYS A 212 -3.16 -16.54 -5.26
C LYS A 212 -2.03 -15.62 -5.74
N LEU A 213 -0.78 -15.89 -5.33
CA LEU A 213 0.39 -15.14 -5.81
C LEU A 213 0.61 -15.32 -7.33
N ILE A 214 0.43 -16.55 -7.82
CA ILE A 214 0.47 -16.86 -9.26
C ILE A 214 -0.64 -16.12 -10.01
N ALA A 215 -1.87 -16.09 -9.48
CA ALA A 215 -2.98 -15.37 -10.08
C ALA A 215 -2.70 -13.85 -10.16
N ALA A 216 -2.15 -13.27 -9.09
CA ALA A 216 -1.73 -11.87 -9.08
C ALA A 216 -0.62 -11.58 -10.11
N ARG A 217 0.40 -12.44 -10.20
CA ARG A 217 1.46 -12.28 -11.20
C ARG A 217 0.90 -12.42 -12.63
N LEU A 218 0.02 -13.37 -12.86
CA LEU A 218 -0.60 -13.59 -14.17
C LEU A 218 -1.43 -12.37 -14.59
N ALA A 219 -2.19 -11.76 -13.68
CA ALA A 219 -2.91 -10.51 -13.94
C ALA A 219 -1.95 -9.39 -14.37
N ALA A 220 -0.86 -9.19 -13.64
CA ALA A 220 0.15 -8.18 -13.96
C ALA A 220 0.83 -8.44 -15.32
N ASP A 221 1.20 -9.69 -15.59
CA ASP A 221 1.80 -10.08 -16.87
C ASP A 221 0.80 -9.90 -18.03
N VAL A 222 -0.48 -10.26 -17.86
CA VAL A 222 -1.53 -10.07 -18.88
C VAL A 222 -1.69 -8.59 -19.20
N MET A 223 -1.72 -7.73 -18.18
CA MET A 223 -1.81 -6.28 -18.34
C MET A 223 -0.51 -5.63 -18.85
N GLY A 224 0.61 -6.35 -18.82
CA GLY A 224 1.91 -5.84 -19.27
C GLY A 224 2.45 -4.75 -18.35
N VAL A 225 2.30 -4.93 -17.03
CA VAL A 225 2.79 -4.00 -16.01
C VAL A 225 3.68 -4.74 -15.00
N PRO A 226 4.88 -4.24 -14.66
CA PRO A 226 5.80 -4.91 -13.75
C PRO A 226 5.43 -4.71 -12.27
N THR A 227 4.13 -4.72 -11.94
CA THR A 227 3.58 -4.50 -10.60
C THR A 227 4.26 -5.40 -9.58
N LEU A 228 4.62 -4.85 -8.43
CA LEU A 228 5.27 -5.63 -7.39
C LEU A 228 4.24 -6.48 -6.63
N VAL A 229 4.54 -7.76 -6.44
CA VAL A 229 3.70 -8.69 -5.66
C VAL A 229 4.38 -8.94 -4.32
N ILE A 230 3.66 -8.70 -3.22
CA ILE A 230 4.14 -8.91 -1.85
C ILE A 230 3.37 -10.09 -1.26
N ALA A 231 4.10 -11.12 -0.80
CA ALA A 231 3.50 -12.26 -0.12
C ALA A 231 3.53 -12.04 1.40
N ARG A 232 2.36 -11.95 2.00
CA ARG A 232 2.18 -11.90 3.46
C ARG A 232 1.86 -13.29 4.00
N THR A 233 2.48 -13.65 5.12
CA THR A 233 2.05 -14.79 5.94
C THR A 233 1.55 -14.33 7.30
N ASP A 234 0.46 -14.94 7.77
CA ASP A 234 -0.13 -14.73 9.09
C ASP A 234 0.19 -15.84 10.10
N ALA A 235 1.05 -16.78 9.71
CA ALA A 235 1.36 -18.00 10.47
C ALA A 235 2.10 -17.79 11.80
N ASP A 236 2.60 -16.59 12.09
CA ASP A 236 3.17 -16.27 13.41
C ASP A 236 2.14 -16.42 14.53
N ALA A 237 0.88 -16.07 14.26
CA ALA A 237 -0.19 -16.09 15.26
C ALA A 237 -1.43 -16.90 14.86
N ALA A 238 -1.54 -17.36 13.61
CA ALA A 238 -2.65 -18.20 13.17
C ALA A 238 -2.42 -19.66 13.59
N ASP A 239 -3.23 -20.16 14.52
CA ASP A 239 -3.19 -21.52 15.05
C ASP A 239 -4.24 -22.44 14.42
N LEU A 240 -4.84 -22.01 13.29
CA LEU A 240 -5.81 -22.76 12.52
C LEU A 240 -5.42 -22.79 11.03
N ILE A 241 -5.70 -23.92 10.37
CA ILE A 241 -5.57 -24.09 8.92
C ILE A 241 -6.80 -24.82 8.36
N THR A 242 -7.23 -24.47 7.14
CA THR A 242 -8.46 -25.04 6.56
C THR A 242 -8.37 -26.53 6.26
N SER A 243 -7.18 -27.03 5.89
CA SER A 243 -6.98 -28.38 5.37
C SER A 243 -5.54 -28.85 5.62
N ASP A 244 -5.36 -30.16 5.75
CA ASP A 244 -4.09 -30.87 5.83
C ASP A 244 -3.63 -31.44 4.48
N CYS A 245 -4.22 -30.98 3.38
CA CYS A 245 -3.99 -31.54 2.04
C CYS A 245 -2.60 -31.26 1.45
N ASP A 246 -1.90 -30.23 1.94
CA ASP A 246 -0.55 -29.89 1.49
C ASP A 246 0.50 -30.52 2.42
N PRO A 247 1.30 -31.50 1.96
CA PRO A 247 2.33 -32.12 2.78
C PRO A 247 3.36 -31.13 3.34
N TYR A 248 3.54 -29.95 2.70
CA TYR A 248 4.43 -28.89 3.19
C TYR A 248 3.99 -28.33 4.55
N ASP A 249 2.71 -28.42 4.88
CA ASP A 249 2.14 -27.92 6.13
C ASP A 249 2.11 -28.98 7.24
N SER A 250 2.29 -30.27 6.89
CA SER A 250 2.08 -31.41 7.79
C SER A 250 2.87 -31.35 9.09
N GLY A 251 4.09 -30.80 9.08
CA GLY A 251 4.94 -30.66 10.27
C GLY A 251 4.40 -29.71 11.33
N PHE A 252 3.44 -28.85 10.98
CA PHE A 252 2.82 -27.90 11.91
C PHE A 252 1.44 -28.35 12.39
N ILE A 253 0.85 -29.39 11.80
CA ILE A 253 -0.52 -29.82 12.10
C ILE A 253 -0.51 -30.72 13.34
N THR A 254 -1.32 -30.36 14.34
CA THR A 254 -1.38 -31.08 15.63
C THR A 254 -2.22 -32.36 15.58
N GLY A 255 -3.09 -32.48 14.58
CA GLY A 255 -4.11 -33.53 14.46
C GLY A 255 -5.46 -33.20 15.13
N GLU A 256 -5.54 -32.14 15.94
CA GLU A 256 -6.81 -31.66 16.51
C GLU A 256 -7.63 -30.88 15.48
N ARG A 257 -8.97 -31.01 15.54
CA ARG A 257 -9.91 -30.27 14.69
C ARG A 257 -10.93 -29.47 15.49
N THR A 258 -11.38 -28.35 14.93
CA THR A 258 -12.46 -27.52 15.48
C THR A 258 -13.85 -28.02 15.05
N SER A 259 -14.92 -27.43 15.61
CA SER A 259 -16.31 -27.69 15.23
C SER A 259 -16.63 -27.36 13.77
N GLU A 260 -16.01 -26.31 13.23
CA GLU A 260 -16.12 -25.88 11.84
C GLU A 260 -15.33 -26.80 10.90
N GLY A 261 -14.44 -27.60 11.49
CA GLY A 261 -13.68 -28.63 10.80
C GLY A 261 -12.26 -28.22 10.42
N PHE A 262 -11.79 -27.05 10.83
CA PHE A 262 -10.40 -26.61 10.65
C PHE A 262 -9.43 -27.42 11.51
N TYR A 263 -8.18 -27.53 11.08
CA TYR A 263 -7.12 -28.17 11.84
C TYR A 263 -6.38 -27.16 12.71
N ARG A 264 -5.97 -27.56 13.91
CA ARG A 264 -5.08 -26.78 14.77
C ARG A 264 -3.63 -26.91 14.32
N THR A 265 -2.90 -25.80 14.29
CA THR A 265 -1.47 -25.74 13.94
C THR A 265 -0.60 -25.19 15.06
N HIS A 266 0.67 -25.55 15.05
CA HIS A 266 1.72 -24.94 15.86
C HIS A 266 2.14 -23.59 15.25
N ALA A 267 1.37 -22.54 15.56
CA ALA A 267 1.68 -21.17 15.18
C ALA A 267 3.05 -20.70 15.69
N GLY A 268 3.64 -19.73 14.99
CA GLY A 268 4.86 -19.05 15.40
C GLY A 268 5.86 -18.87 14.26
N ILE A 269 7.02 -18.33 14.63
CA ILE A 269 8.05 -17.93 13.67
C ILE A 269 8.53 -19.05 12.76
N GLU A 270 8.54 -20.31 13.21
CA GLU A 270 8.94 -21.46 12.37
C GLU A 270 7.93 -21.74 11.26
N GLN A 271 6.62 -21.65 11.56
CA GLN A 271 5.58 -21.78 10.56
C GLN A 271 5.65 -20.61 9.57
N ALA A 272 5.86 -19.40 10.06
CA ALA A 272 6.04 -18.21 9.23
C ALA A 272 7.27 -18.31 8.32
N ILE A 273 8.43 -18.77 8.83
CA ILE A 273 9.65 -19.00 8.03
C ILE A 273 9.36 -20.03 6.94
N SER A 274 8.75 -21.17 7.29
CA SER A 274 8.40 -22.21 6.32
C SER A 274 7.57 -21.65 5.16
N ARG A 275 6.55 -20.86 5.48
CA ARG A 275 5.64 -20.20 4.54
C ARG A 275 6.37 -19.16 3.68
N GLY A 276 7.16 -18.29 4.30
CA GLY A 276 7.96 -17.29 3.61
C GLY A 276 8.95 -17.91 2.60
N LEU A 277 9.57 -19.04 2.95
CA LEU A 277 10.46 -19.79 2.06
C LEU A 277 9.71 -20.39 0.86
N ALA A 278 8.46 -20.81 1.04
CA ALA A 278 7.62 -21.33 -0.04
C ALA A 278 7.13 -20.22 -0.99
N TYR A 279 6.84 -19.04 -0.44
CA TYR A 279 6.29 -17.92 -1.20
C TYR A 279 7.35 -17.10 -1.94
N ALA A 280 8.60 -17.08 -1.43
CA ALA A 280 9.69 -16.27 -1.96
C ALA A 280 9.87 -16.34 -3.49
N PRO A 281 9.79 -17.50 -4.18
CA PRO A 281 9.92 -17.56 -5.64
C PRO A 281 8.78 -16.87 -6.40
N TYR A 282 7.62 -16.67 -5.78
CA TYR A 282 6.41 -16.14 -6.41
C TYR A 282 6.14 -14.67 -6.07
N ALA A 283 6.98 -14.06 -5.23
CA ALA A 283 6.83 -12.69 -4.76
C ALA A 283 8.13 -11.87 -4.88
N ASP A 284 7.95 -10.58 -5.08
CA ASP A 284 9.04 -9.59 -5.09
C ASP A 284 9.50 -9.28 -3.66
N LEU A 285 8.55 -9.21 -2.71
CA LEU A 285 8.81 -9.06 -1.27
C LEU A 285 8.07 -10.12 -0.46
N VAL A 286 8.63 -10.50 0.69
CA VAL A 286 7.96 -11.35 1.69
C VAL A 286 7.74 -10.58 2.99
N TRP A 287 6.59 -10.77 3.61
CA TRP A 287 6.17 -10.13 4.86
C TRP A 287 5.65 -11.18 5.83
N CYS A 288 6.24 -11.24 7.03
CA CYS A 288 5.67 -11.95 8.17
C CYS A 288 4.89 -10.94 9.03
N GLU A 289 3.59 -11.15 9.21
CA GLU A 289 2.87 -10.39 10.23
C GLU A 289 3.31 -10.87 11.62
N THR A 290 3.66 -9.97 12.52
CA THR A 290 4.12 -10.30 13.88
C THR A 290 3.16 -9.80 14.95
N SER A 291 3.11 -10.50 16.08
CA SER A 291 2.27 -10.13 17.23
C SER A 291 2.88 -9.05 18.14
N THR A 292 4.19 -8.83 18.06
CA THR A 292 4.94 -7.81 18.82
C THR A 292 6.05 -7.18 17.98
N PRO A 293 6.49 -5.95 18.30
CA PRO A 293 7.62 -5.30 17.63
C PRO A 293 8.94 -5.86 18.18
N ASP A 294 9.37 -7.00 17.67
CA ASP A 294 10.54 -7.75 18.13
C ASP A 294 11.62 -7.84 17.04
N LEU A 295 12.78 -7.21 17.30
CA LEU A 295 13.92 -7.19 16.37
C LEU A 295 14.65 -8.53 16.29
N GLU A 296 14.59 -9.38 17.32
CA GLU A 296 15.20 -10.71 17.32
C GLU A 296 14.39 -11.66 16.44
N LEU A 297 13.06 -11.65 16.57
CA LEU A 297 12.17 -12.41 15.68
C LEU A 297 12.29 -11.93 14.23
N ALA A 298 12.35 -10.61 14.00
CA ALA A 298 12.58 -10.04 12.68
C ALA A 298 13.92 -10.53 12.08
N ARG A 299 15.00 -10.50 12.86
CA ARG A 299 16.31 -11.01 12.42
C ARG A 299 16.26 -12.50 12.08
N ARG A 300 15.64 -13.31 12.93
CA ARG A 300 15.50 -14.76 12.71
C ARG A 300 14.75 -15.06 11.41
N PHE A 301 13.66 -14.35 11.13
CA PHE A 301 12.93 -14.48 9.88
C PHE A 301 13.81 -14.09 8.69
N ALA A 302 14.45 -12.91 8.74
CA ALA A 302 15.29 -12.41 7.67
C ALA A 302 16.46 -13.37 7.35
N ASP A 303 17.20 -13.79 8.37
CA ASP A 303 18.34 -14.70 8.24
C ASP A 303 17.91 -16.03 7.59
N ALA A 304 16.76 -16.59 8.00
CA ALA A 304 16.24 -17.82 7.43
C ALA A 304 15.83 -17.68 5.95
N ILE A 305 15.15 -16.58 5.59
CA ILE A 305 14.80 -16.30 4.19
C ILE A 305 16.06 -16.10 3.36
N HIS A 306 17.02 -15.29 3.83
CA HIS A 306 18.25 -14.97 3.10
C HIS A 306 19.22 -16.14 3.01
N ALA A 307 19.18 -17.11 3.92
CA ALA A 307 19.96 -18.33 3.81
C ALA A 307 19.59 -19.14 2.55
N LYS A 308 18.32 -19.12 2.12
CA LYS A 308 17.85 -19.80 0.90
C LYS A 308 17.74 -18.86 -0.30
N TYR A 309 17.36 -17.60 -0.08
CA TYR A 309 17.16 -16.58 -1.09
C TYR A 309 17.93 -15.31 -0.72
N PRO A 310 19.29 -15.30 -0.88
CA PRO A 310 20.10 -14.15 -0.53
C PRO A 310 19.61 -12.87 -1.19
N GLY A 311 19.45 -11.81 -0.40
CA GLY A 311 19.00 -10.50 -0.89
C GLY A 311 17.50 -10.39 -1.20
N LYS A 312 16.69 -11.43 -0.93
CA LYS A 312 15.21 -11.33 -1.08
C LYS A 312 14.69 -10.16 -0.23
N LEU A 313 13.99 -9.23 -0.87
CA LEU A 313 13.46 -8.05 -0.22
C LEU A 313 12.38 -8.44 0.79
N LEU A 314 12.38 -7.80 1.95
CA LEU A 314 11.41 -8.04 3.01
C LEU A 314 10.57 -6.78 3.28
N ALA A 315 9.36 -7.00 3.77
CA ALA A 315 8.49 -5.94 4.24
C ALA A 315 8.10 -6.13 5.72
N TYR A 316 7.91 -5.02 6.44
CA TYR A 316 7.59 -5.04 7.88
C TYR A 316 6.49 -4.04 8.23
N ASN A 317 5.48 -4.53 8.94
CA ASN A 317 4.41 -3.72 9.49
C ASN A 317 4.80 -3.19 10.88
N CYS A 318 5.09 -1.89 10.97
CA CYS A 318 5.24 -1.17 12.22
C CYS A 318 3.86 -0.88 12.81
N SER A 319 3.19 -1.91 13.31
CA SER A 319 1.77 -1.86 13.64
C SER A 319 1.45 -0.89 14.78
N PRO A 320 0.42 -0.03 14.64
CA PRO A 320 -0.10 0.77 15.74
C PRO A 320 -0.94 -0.06 16.73
N SER A 321 -1.24 -1.32 16.41
CA SER A 321 -1.84 -2.26 17.37
C SER A 321 -0.86 -2.67 18.48
N PHE A 322 0.44 -2.40 18.30
CA PHE A 322 1.43 -2.55 19.35
C PHE A 322 1.36 -1.40 20.34
N ASN A 323 1.46 -1.71 21.64
CA ASN A 323 1.81 -0.70 22.63
C ASN A 323 3.34 -0.54 22.64
N TRP A 324 3.86 0.42 21.85
CA TRP A 324 5.30 0.60 21.62
C TRP A 324 6.11 0.79 22.90
N GLN A 325 5.75 1.77 23.73
CA GLN A 325 6.48 2.08 24.98
C GLN A 325 6.31 1.01 26.07
N LYS A 326 5.28 0.16 25.98
CA LYS A 326 5.16 -1.00 26.88
C LYS A 326 6.19 -2.09 26.54
N ASN A 327 6.56 -2.22 25.26
CA ASN A 327 7.43 -3.30 24.79
C ASN A 327 8.89 -2.86 24.61
N LEU A 328 9.13 -1.60 24.27
CA LEU A 328 10.44 -1.08 23.87
C LEU A 328 10.75 0.24 24.56
N ASP A 329 12.03 0.49 24.82
CA ASP A 329 12.52 1.80 25.26
C ASP A 329 12.64 2.80 24.09
N ASP A 330 12.73 4.10 24.41
CA ASP A 330 12.76 5.18 23.41
C ASP A 330 13.95 5.09 22.44
N LYS A 331 15.12 4.59 22.88
CA LYS A 331 16.30 4.44 22.02
C LYS A 331 16.08 3.32 21.01
N THR A 332 15.46 2.23 21.44
CA THR A 332 15.09 1.11 20.57
C THR A 332 14.02 1.55 19.57
N ILE A 333 12.98 2.26 20.01
CA ILE A 333 11.94 2.83 19.13
C ILE A 333 12.56 3.74 18.06
N ALA A 334 13.44 4.65 18.45
CA ALA A 334 14.07 5.61 17.53
C ALA A 334 14.94 4.95 16.44
N SER A 335 15.53 3.80 16.73
CA SER A 335 16.42 3.07 15.80
C SER A 335 15.75 1.87 15.13
N PHE A 336 14.49 1.55 15.47
CA PHE A 336 13.81 0.32 15.08
C PHE A 336 13.79 0.11 13.56
N GLN A 337 13.35 1.13 12.81
CA GLN A 337 13.26 1.06 11.35
C GLN A 337 14.63 0.92 10.67
N GLN A 338 15.66 1.57 11.21
CA GLN A 338 17.01 1.44 10.68
C GLN A 338 17.55 0.01 10.90
N GLN A 339 17.37 -0.54 12.10
CA GLN A 339 17.79 -1.91 12.40
C GLN A 339 17.07 -2.95 11.53
N LEU A 340 15.77 -2.75 11.25
CA LEU A 340 15.04 -3.55 10.27
C LEU A 340 15.62 -3.41 8.85
N SER A 341 15.95 -2.20 8.41
CA SER A 341 16.55 -1.96 7.09
C SER A 341 17.88 -2.72 6.92
N ASP A 342 18.69 -2.78 7.98
CA ASP A 342 19.97 -3.48 7.99
C ASP A 342 19.81 -5.02 7.87
N MET A 343 18.62 -5.55 8.21
CA MET A 343 18.23 -6.95 8.02
C MET A 343 17.58 -7.22 6.66
N GLY A 344 17.41 -6.21 5.79
CA GLY A 344 16.79 -6.35 4.46
C GLY A 344 15.29 -6.04 4.40
N TYR A 345 14.69 -5.50 5.46
CA TYR A 345 13.33 -4.96 5.41
C TYR A 345 13.32 -3.59 4.72
N LYS A 346 13.24 -3.61 3.38
CA LYS A 346 13.33 -2.42 2.52
C LYS A 346 12.02 -1.68 2.33
N TYR A 347 10.89 -2.30 2.66
CA TYR A 347 9.60 -1.64 2.73
C TYR A 347 8.99 -1.76 4.13
N GLN A 348 8.75 -0.62 4.78
CA GLN A 348 8.23 -0.57 6.15
C GLN A 348 7.03 0.37 6.19
N PHE A 349 6.01 0.05 6.99
CA PHE A 349 4.80 0.86 6.98
C PHE A 349 4.06 0.81 8.31
N ILE A 350 3.39 1.91 8.66
CA ILE A 350 2.43 1.95 9.77
C ILE A 350 1.04 1.86 9.16
N THR A 351 0.38 0.70 9.32
CA THR A 351 -0.90 0.40 8.66
C THR A 351 -2.00 1.40 8.96
N LEU A 352 -2.20 1.76 10.23
CA LEU A 352 -3.34 2.57 10.69
C LEU A 352 -2.98 4.04 10.99
N ALA A 353 -1.85 4.55 10.48
CA ALA A 353 -1.39 5.90 10.78
C ALA A 353 -2.43 6.98 10.43
N GLY A 354 -2.97 6.95 9.20
CA GLY A 354 -3.95 7.94 8.72
C GLY A 354 -5.22 7.99 9.56
N ILE A 355 -5.79 6.85 9.93
CA ILE A 355 -7.04 6.83 10.71
C ILE A 355 -6.82 7.27 12.17
N HIS A 356 -5.73 6.85 12.82
CA HIS A 356 -5.40 7.35 14.15
C HIS A 356 -5.15 8.86 14.13
N SER A 357 -4.38 9.34 13.14
CA SER A 357 -4.14 10.78 12.94
C SER A 357 -5.46 11.53 12.74
N MET A 358 -6.35 11.04 11.88
CA MET A 358 -7.60 11.71 11.56
C MET A 358 -8.57 11.73 12.74
N TRP A 359 -8.87 10.55 13.31
CA TRP A 359 -9.88 10.42 14.36
C TRP A 359 -9.44 11.08 15.67
N PHE A 360 -8.16 10.98 16.04
CA PHE A 360 -7.64 11.64 17.24
C PHE A 360 -7.71 13.16 17.13
N ASN A 361 -7.19 13.75 16.04
CA ASN A 361 -7.17 15.21 15.89
C ASN A 361 -8.59 15.80 15.78
N MET A 362 -9.51 15.09 15.12
CA MET A 362 -10.92 15.51 15.08
C MET A 362 -11.57 15.44 16.47
N PHE A 363 -11.31 14.39 17.25
CA PHE A 363 -11.80 14.28 18.63
C PHE A 363 -11.25 15.40 19.52
N ASP A 364 -9.94 15.65 19.50
CA ASP A 364 -9.29 16.67 20.32
C ASP A 364 -9.85 18.08 20.04
N LEU A 365 -10.01 18.43 18.75
CA LEU A 365 -10.63 19.70 18.35
C LEU A 365 -12.10 19.77 18.78
N ALA A 366 -12.90 18.76 18.43
CA ALA A 366 -14.35 18.76 18.72
C ALA A 366 -14.63 18.78 20.21
N HIS A 367 -13.87 18.02 21.00
CA HIS A 367 -14.01 17.95 22.45
C HIS A 367 -13.77 19.32 23.09
N ALA A 368 -12.71 20.03 22.73
CA ALA A 368 -12.46 21.38 23.24
C ALA A 368 -13.49 22.39 22.73
N TYR A 369 -13.78 22.38 21.41
CA TYR A 369 -14.74 23.30 20.78
C TYR A 369 -16.14 23.20 21.41
N ALA A 370 -16.58 22.00 21.79
CA ALA A 370 -17.88 21.76 22.41
C ALA A 370 -18.02 22.33 23.84
N GLN A 371 -16.92 22.66 24.53
CA GLN A 371 -16.94 23.19 25.89
C GLN A 371 -17.12 24.73 25.95
N GLY A 372 -17.13 25.42 24.79
CA GLY A 372 -17.12 26.87 24.71
C GLY A 372 -15.81 27.41 24.13
N GLU A 373 -15.68 28.74 24.02
CA GLU A 373 -14.49 29.39 23.44
C GLU A 373 -14.08 28.82 22.05
N GLY A 374 -15.05 28.35 21.26
CA GLY A 374 -14.78 27.49 20.09
C GLY A 374 -13.74 28.05 19.11
N MET A 375 -13.83 29.35 18.78
CA MET A 375 -12.86 29.97 17.87
C MET A 375 -11.44 30.01 18.43
N LYS A 376 -11.27 30.17 19.74
CA LYS A 376 -9.94 30.09 20.38
C LYS A 376 -9.35 28.70 20.17
N HIS A 377 -10.13 27.64 20.40
CA HIS A 377 -9.64 26.27 20.22
C HIS A 377 -9.35 25.92 18.76
N TYR A 378 -10.14 26.43 17.80
CA TYR A 378 -9.81 26.29 16.39
C TYR A 378 -8.50 27.01 16.03
N VAL A 379 -8.32 28.24 16.52
CA VAL A 379 -7.08 29.01 16.30
C VAL A 379 -5.86 28.32 16.90
N GLU A 380 -5.98 27.83 18.14
CA GLU A 380 -4.89 27.17 18.88
C GLU A 380 -4.51 25.79 18.31
N LYS A 381 -5.49 24.97 17.93
CA LYS A 381 -5.27 23.57 17.53
C LYS A 381 -5.10 23.36 16.03
N VAL A 382 -5.58 24.30 15.20
CA VAL A 382 -5.54 24.18 13.73
C VAL A 382 -4.80 25.37 13.12
N GLN A 383 -5.35 26.58 13.19
CA GLN A 383 -4.87 27.70 12.37
C GLN A 383 -3.43 28.13 12.68
N GLN A 384 -3.07 28.31 13.95
CA GLN A 384 -1.70 28.70 14.33
C GLN A 384 -0.69 27.59 14.05
N PRO A 385 -0.97 26.30 14.34
CA PRO A 385 -0.13 25.19 13.87
C PRO A 385 0.07 25.16 12.35
N GLU A 386 -0.97 25.41 11.55
CA GLU A 386 -0.86 25.46 10.08
C GLU A 386 0.07 26.58 9.61
N PHE A 387 -0.06 27.80 10.16
CA PHE A 387 0.86 28.90 9.87
C PHE A 387 2.30 28.59 10.30
N ALA A 388 2.47 27.96 11.46
CA ALA A 388 3.79 27.56 11.92
C ALA A 388 4.44 26.50 11.02
N ALA A 389 3.65 25.58 10.46
CA ALA A 389 4.11 24.53 9.54
C ALA A 389 4.39 25.03 8.11
N ALA A 390 3.91 26.23 7.73
CA ALA A 390 4.09 26.76 6.39
C ALA A 390 5.57 26.94 6.01
N LYS A 391 6.41 27.30 6.99
CA LYS A 391 7.87 27.40 6.83
C LYS A 391 8.55 26.06 6.53
N ASP A 392 7.89 24.95 6.88
CA ASP A 392 8.39 23.58 6.72
C ASP A 392 7.81 22.91 5.45
N GLY A 393 7.12 23.67 4.60
CA GLY A 393 6.60 23.22 3.30
C GLY A 393 5.09 22.91 3.27
N TYR A 394 4.35 23.18 4.35
CA TYR A 394 2.89 23.06 4.37
C TYR A 394 2.21 24.21 3.62
N THR A 395 1.26 23.92 2.73
CA THR A 395 0.65 24.95 1.86
C THR A 395 -0.87 25.04 1.93
N PHE A 396 -1.52 24.16 2.70
CA PHE A 396 -2.99 24.17 2.80
C PHE A 396 -3.55 25.32 3.64
N VAL A 397 -2.69 26.14 4.27
CA VAL A 397 -3.06 27.47 4.76
C VAL A 397 -3.78 28.29 3.69
N SER A 398 -3.36 28.13 2.43
CA SER A 398 -4.03 28.62 1.23
C SER A 398 -4.84 27.47 0.61
N HIS A 399 -6.02 27.22 1.16
CA HIS A 399 -6.83 26.05 0.83
C HIS A 399 -7.43 26.09 -0.59
N GLN A 400 -7.71 27.28 -1.14
CA GLN A 400 -8.28 27.44 -2.49
C GLN A 400 -7.25 27.05 -3.56
N GLN A 401 -6.01 27.55 -3.46
CA GLN A 401 -4.97 27.13 -4.40
C GLN A 401 -4.72 25.62 -4.32
N GLU A 402 -4.74 25.03 -3.12
CA GLU A 402 -4.38 23.62 -2.89
C GLU A 402 -5.35 22.67 -3.60
N VAL A 403 -6.64 23.00 -3.61
CA VAL A 403 -7.67 22.21 -4.30
C VAL A 403 -7.79 22.55 -5.79
N GLY A 404 -6.98 23.49 -6.27
CA GLY A 404 -6.83 23.82 -7.68
C GLY A 404 -7.73 24.93 -8.19
N THR A 405 -8.22 25.83 -7.33
CA THR A 405 -8.99 27.01 -7.77
C THR A 405 -8.22 27.80 -8.83
N GLY A 406 -6.93 28.07 -8.59
CA GLY A 406 -6.07 28.75 -9.57
C GLY A 406 -5.78 27.94 -10.84
N TYR A 407 -5.78 26.60 -10.76
CA TYR A 407 -5.70 25.75 -11.95
C TYR A 407 -6.96 25.89 -12.82
N PHE A 408 -8.14 25.87 -12.20
CA PHE A 408 -9.40 26.00 -12.93
C PHE A 408 -9.65 27.43 -13.43
N ASP A 409 -9.14 28.46 -12.76
CA ASP A 409 -9.14 29.83 -13.29
C ASP A 409 -8.33 29.92 -14.59
N LYS A 410 -7.17 29.25 -14.68
CA LYS A 410 -6.39 29.16 -15.92
C LYS A 410 -7.16 28.45 -17.03
N VAL A 411 -7.82 27.33 -16.71
CA VAL A 411 -8.68 26.60 -17.68
C VAL A 411 -9.79 27.50 -18.20
N THR A 412 -10.51 28.19 -17.32
CA THR A 412 -11.59 29.13 -17.68
C THR A 412 -11.06 30.25 -18.58
N THR A 413 -9.93 30.85 -18.21
CA THR A 413 -9.31 31.95 -18.95
C THR A 413 -8.89 31.52 -20.35
N ILE A 414 -8.33 30.32 -20.51
CA ILE A 414 -7.95 29.75 -21.81
C ILE A 414 -9.19 29.53 -22.69
N ILE A 415 -10.26 28.93 -22.14
CA ILE A 415 -11.50 28.67 -22.87
C ILE A 415 -12.15 29.98 -23.34
N GLN A 416 -12.10 31.03 -22.53
CA GLN A 416 -12.74 32.32 -22.80
C GLN A 416 -11.83 33.34 -23.51
N GLY A 417 -10.60 32.97 -23.87
CA GLY A 417 -9.68 33.85 -24.61
C GLY A 417 -9.15 35.04 -23.81
N GLY A 418 -9.07 34.94 -22.47
CA GLY A 418 -8.40 35.93 -21.61
C GLY A 418 -9.30 36.92 -20.85
N ALA A 419 -10.62 36.95 -21.10
CA ALA A 419 -11.51 37.99 -20.57
C ALA A 419 -12.62 37.46 -19.66
N SER A 420 -12.30 36.56 -18.72
CA SER A 420 -13.30 36.07 -17.77
C SER A 420 -13.51 37.05 -16.62
N SER A 421 -14.76 37.47 -16.39
CA SER A 421 -15.15 38.27 -15.22
C SER A 421 -15.52 37.42 -14.00
N VAL A 422 -15.42 36.09 -14.09
CA VAL A 422 -15.88 35.13 -13.07
C VAL A 422 -14.77 34.21 -12.56
N THR A 423 -13.51 34.66 -12.61
CA THR A 423 -12.38 33.95 -11.96
C THR A 423 -12.55 33.97 -10.44
N ALA A 424 -12.13 32.90 -9.76
CA ALA A 424 -12.45 32.65 -8.37
C ALA A 424 -11.39 33.16 -7.36
N LEU A 425 -10.10 33.21 -7.73
CA LEU A 425 -9.05 33.70 -6.82
C LEU A 425 -9.04 35.22 -6.69
N THR A 426 -9.26 35.96 -7.78
CA THR A 426 -9.21 37.42 -7.81
C THR A 426 -10.30 38.01 -6.90
N GLY A 427 -9.90 38.70 -5.83
CA GLY A 427 -10.82 39.27 -4.84
C GLY A 427 -11.29 38.30 -3.75
N SER A 428 -10.65 37.14 -3.63
CA SER A 428 -10.95 36.17 -2.57
C SER A 428 -10.39 36.59 -1.19
N THR A 429 -10.98 36.06 -0.11
CA THR A 429 -10.43 36.24 1.24
C THR A 429 -9.06 35.56 1.40
N GLU A 430 -8.80 34.50 0.62
CA GLU A 430 -7.47 33.86 0.59
C GLU A 430 -6.41 34.85 0.08
N GLU A 431 -6.63 35.51 -1.05
CA GLU A 431 -5.70 36.51 -1.61
C GLU A 431 -5.43 37.70 -0.66
N SER A 432 -6.41 38.05 0.19
CA SER A 432 -6.31 39.23 1.06
C SER A 432 -5.84 38.96 2.49
N GLN A 433 -5.90 37.71 2.96
CA GLN A 433 -5.63 37.38 4.37
C GLN A 433 -4.57 36.28 4.57
N PHE A 434 -4.15 35.58 3.51
CA PHE A 434 -3.28 34.41 3.59
C PHE A 434 -2.06 34.49 2.68
#